data_AF-A0AAU4GKZ3-F1
#
_entry.id   AF-A0AAU4GKZ3-F1
#
_cell.length_a   1.000
_cell.length_b   1.000
_cell.length_c   1.000
_cell.angle_alpha   90.00
_cell.angle_beta   90.00
_cell.angle_gamma   90.00
#
_symmetry.space_group_name_H-M   'P 1'
#
loop_
_entity.id
_entity.type
_entity.pdbx_description
1 polymer ?
#
loop_
_entity_poly.entity_id
_entity_poly.type
_entity_poly.pdbx_seq_one_letter_code
_entity_poly.pdbx_strand_id
1 'polypeptide(L)'
;MTPSHLPSVDLKPGQHQLRHFYASAEIADGVAATEVQKRLGHKNLRTTVETYHHLFEDQEDRAAERVNARMVGLPIVPGGDSDATGTDG
;
A
#
# COMPACT_ATOMS: atom_id res chain seq x y z
N MET A 1 -16.75 20.35 -35.70
CA MET A 1 -16.18 18.98 -35.66
C MET A 1 -14.73 19.09 -35.18
N THR A 2 -14.49 19.04 -33.87
CA THR A 2 -13.14 19.05 -33.29
C THR A 2 -12.71 17.61 -33.04
N PRO A 3 -11.59 17.13 -33.59
CA PRO A 3 -11.07 15.82 -33.23
C PRO A 3 -10.47 15.91 -31.83
N SER A 4 -11.10 15.23 -30.87
CA SER A 4 -10.58 15.04 -29.52
C SER A 4 -9.34 14.15 -29.57
N HIS A 5 -8.17 14.73 -29.37
CA HIS A 5 -6.92 13.99 -29.14
C HIS A 5 -6.88 13.59 -27.67
N LEU A 6 -7.41 12.41 -27.35
CA LEU A 6 -7.17 11.78 -26.05
C LEU A 6 -5.68 11.41 -25.96
N PRO A 7 -4.97 11.75 -24.87
CA PRO A 7 -3.58 11.36 -24.74
C PRO A 7 -3.48 9.84 -24.64
N SER A 8 -2.71 9.24 -25.57
CA SER A 8 -2.34 7.83 -25.50
C SER A 8 -1.47 7.61 -24.27
N VAL A 9 -2.05 7.06 -23.21
CA VAL A 9 -1.29 6.65 -22.04
C VAL A 9 -0.57 5.36 -22.41
N ASP A 10 0.72 5.43 -22.72
CA ASP A 10 1.58 4.25 -22.98
C ASP A 10 1.83 3.52 -21.65
N LEU A 11 0.80 2.83 -21.16
CA LEU A 11 0.88 2.01 -19.97
C LEU A 11 1.56 0.70 -20.37
N LYS A 12 2.89 0.69 -20.40
CA LYS A 12 3.65 -0.54 -20.14
C LYS A 12 4.02 -0.56 -18.66
N PRO A 13 3.13 -1.00 -17.75
CA PRO A 13 3.60 -1.38 -16.44
C PRO A 13 4.51 -2.59 -16.64
N GLY A 14 5.81 -2.36 -16.54
CA GLY A 14 6.78 -3.46 -16.55
C GLY A 14 6.42 -4.46 -15.45
N GLN A 15 6.87 -5.71 -15.56
CA GLN A 15 6.58 -6.77 -14.57
C GLN A 15 6.86 -6.34 -13.12
N HIS A 16 7.75 -5.37 -12.93
CA HIS A 16 8.03 -4.74 -11.64
C HIS A 16 6.85 -3.93 -11.07
N GLN A 17 6.17 -3.11 -11.87
CA GLN A 17 5.04 -2.28 -11.41
C GLN A 17 3.84 -3.13 -11.00
N LEU A 18 3.59 -4.25 -11.70
CA LEU A 18 2.54 -5.19 -11.32
C LEU A 18 2.85 -5.86 -9.96
N ARG A 19 4.10 -6.30 -9.76
CA ARG A 19 4.55 -6.85 -8.47
C ARG A 19 4.45 -5.80 -7.36
N HIS A 20 4.75 -4.55 -7.69
CA HIS A 20 4.67 -3.43 -6.75
C HIS A 20 3.22 -3.16 -6.34
N PHE A 21 2.29 -3.05 -7.31
CA PHE A 21 0.87 -2.89 -7.04
C PHE A 21 0.31 -4.05 -6.21
N TYR A 22 0.64 -5.27 -6.58
CA TYR A 22 0.20 -6.47 -5.87
C TYR A 22 0.70 -6.49 -4.42
N ALA A 23 1.98 -6.21 -4.20
CA ALA A 23 2.55 -6.13 -2.86
C ALA A 23 1.91 -5.02 -2.02
N SER A 24 1.76 -3.82 -2.60
CA SER A 24 1.13 -2.68 -1.92
C SER A 24 -0.32 -2.98 -1.51
N ALA A 25 -1.09 -3.64 -2.38
CA ALA A 25 -2.46 -4.04 -2.08
C ALA A 25 -2.53 -5.07 -0.93
N GLU A 26 -1.70 -6.11 -0.96
CA GLU A 26 -1.70 -7.12 0.11
C GLU A 26 -1.23 -6.54 1.46
N ILE A 27 -0.24 -5.65 1.44
CA ILE A 27 0.24 -4.98 2.66
C ILE A 27 -0.85 -4.06 3.21
N ALA A 28 -1.56 -3.33 2.35
CA ALA A 28 -2.68 -2.47 2.75
C ALA A 28 -3.86 -3.24 3.36
N ASP A 29 -4.06 -4.49 2.94
CA ASP A 29 -5.05 -5.42 3.51
C ASP A 29 -4.57 -6.05 4.84
N GLY A 30 -3.36 -5.74 5.30
CA GLY A 30 -2.78 -6.25 6.54
C GLY A 30 -2.21 -7.67 6.42
N VAL A 31 -1.88 -8.13 5.20
CA VAL A 31 -1.24 -9.43 4.97
C VAL A 31 0.21 -9.38 5.45
N ALA A 32 0.64 -10.42 6.16
CA ALA A 32 2.02 -10.51 6.66
C ALA A 32 3.04 -10.53 5.51
N ALA A 33 4.16 -9.81 5.68
CA ALA A 33 5.24 -9.73 4.68
C ALA A 33 5.76 -11.10 4.21
N THR A 34 5.77 -12.10 5.11
CA THR A 34 6.15 -13.49 4.80
C THR A 34 5.20 -14.18 3.83
N GLU A 35 3.92 -13.83 3.88
CA GLU A 35 2.89 -14.38 3.00
C GLU A 35 2.97 -13.71 1.62
N VAL A 36 3.11 -12.38 1.58
CA VAL A 36 3.37 -11.61 0.36
C VAL A 36 4.63 -12.11 -0.35
N GLN A 37 5.70 -12.37 0.40
CA GLN A 37 6.95 -12.94 -0.11
C GLN A 37 6.71 -14.31 -0.79
N LYS A 38 5.96 -15.22 -0.14
CA LYS A 38 5.65 -16.54 -0.71
C LYS A 38 4.84 -16.43 -2.00
N ARG A 39 3.85 -15.54 -2.03
CA ARG A 39 2.98 -15.31 -3.20
C ARG A 39 3.74 -14.71 -4.39
N LEU A 40 4.69 -13.81 -4.11
CA LEU A 40 5.56 -13.22 -5.12
C LEU A 40 6.71 -14.14 -5.56
N GLY A 41 6.95 -15.24 -4.85
CA GLY A 41 8.05 -16.17 -5.12
C GLY A 41 9.44 -15.57 -4.84
N HIS A 42 9.53 -14.55 -3.99
CA HIS A 42 10.82 -13.98 -3.61
C HIS A 42 11.60 -14.99 -2.77
N LYS A 43 12.84 -15.29 -3.19
CA LYS A 43 13.74 -16.19 -2.43
C LYS A 43 14.08 -15.63 -1.05
N ASN A 44 14.10 -14.31 -0.91
CA ASN A 44 14.51 -13.62 0.31
C ASN A 44 13.41 -12.67 0.80
N LEU A 45 13.00 -12.83 2.06
CA LEU A 45 12.09 -11.89 2.73
C LEU A 45 12.65 -10.47 2.77
N ARG A 46 13.98 -10.37 2.94
CA ARG A 46 14.71 -9.10 3.01
C ARG A 46 14.41 -8.20 1.82
N THR A 47 14.34 -8.75 0.61
CA THR A 47 14.05 -7.96 -0.61
C THR A 47 12.65 -7.36 -0.57
N THR A 48 11.66 -8.12 -0.09
CA THR A 48 10.28 -7.63 0.08
C THR A 48 10.22 -6.53 1.14
N VAL A 49 10.86 -6.74 2.29
CA VAL A 49 10.83 -5.77 3.40
C VAL A 49 11.62 -4.50 3.05
N GLU A 50 12.80 -4.60 2.44
CA GLU A 50 13.58 -3.41 2.01
C GLU A 50 12.84 -2.60 0.94
N THR A 51 12.10 -3.26 0.03
CA THR A 51 11.36 -2.57 -1.03
C THR A 51 10.09 -1.90 -0.50
N TYR A 52 9.40 -2.53 0.46
CA TYR A 52 8.08 -2.12 0.93
C TYR A 52 8.05 -1.64 2.38
N HIS A 53 9.20 -1.35 2.99
CA HIS A 53 9.32 -0.92 4.39
C HIS A 53 8.36 0.22 4.75
N HIS A 54 8.32 1.24 3.90
CA HIS A 54 7.46 2.42 4.06
C HIS A 54 5.96 2.09 4.11
N LEU A 55 5.52 1.00 3.46
CA LEU A 55 4.13 0.55 3.53
C LEU A 55 3.84 -0.12 4.88
N PHE A 56 4.84 -0.74 5.52
CA PHE A 56 4.66 -1.35 6.84
C PHE A 56 4.57 -0.30 7.96
N GLU A 57 5.33 0.79 7.87
CA GLU A 57 5.28 1.89 8.85
C GLU A 57 3.87 2.50 8.95
N ASP A 58 3.23 2.79 7.81
CA ASP A 58 1.82 3.26 7.77
C ASP A 58 0.85 2.21 8.36
N GLN A 59 1.08 0.92 8.08
CA GLN A 59 0.25 -0.15 8.61
C GLN A 59 0.41 -0.32 10.13
N GLU A 60 1.59 -0.09 10.68
CA GLU A 60 1.85 -0.15 12.12
C GLU A 60 1.09 0.95 12.87
N ASP A 61 1.10 2.18 12.35
CA ASP A 61 0.34 3.31 12.92
C ASP A 61 -1.17 3.02 12.87
N ARG A 62 -1.67 2.56 11.72
CA ARG A 62 -3.08 2.18 11.57
C ARG A 62 -3.45 0.99 12.45
N ALA A 63 -2.55 0.03 12.64
CA ALA A 63 -2.77 -1.11 13.54
C ALA A 63 -2.83 -0.66 15.00
N ALA A 64 -1.95 0.25 15.42
CA ALA A 64 -1.95 0.83 16.76
C ALA A 64 -3.24 1.60 17.03
N GLU A 65 -3.71 2.42 16.09
CA GLU A 65 -4.99 3.12 16.19
C GLU A 65 -6.17 2.14 16.33
N ARG A 66 -6.20 1.08 15.51
CA ARG A 66 -7.25 0.04 15.58
C ARG A 66 -7.24 -0.70 16.92
N VAL A 67 -6.07 -1.00 17.47
CA VAL A 67 -5.94 -1.62 18.79
C VAL A 67 -6.41 -0.67 19.88
N ASN A 68 -5.99 0.60 19.83
CA ASN A 68 -6.42 1.62 20.78
C ASN A 68 -7.94 1.81 20.76
N ALA A 69 -8.54 1.96 19.58
CA ALA A 69 -9.99 2.07 19.41
C ALA A 69 -10.76 0.86 19.97
N ARG A 70 -10.23 -0.37 19.78
CA ARG A 70 -10.79 -1.58 20.40
C ARG A 70 -10.66 -1.60 21.92
N MET A 71 -9.58 -1.06 22.47
CA MET A 71 -9.39 -0.97 23.91
C MET A 71 -10.32 0.07 24.55
N VAL A 72 -10.57 1.20 23.89
CA VAL A 72 -11.43 2.30 24.41
C VAL A 72 -12.90 2.18 24.00
N GLY A 73 -13.27 1.16 23.21
CA GLY A 73 -14.65 0.90 22.81
C GLY A 73 -15.21 1.84 21.74
N LEU A 74 -14.35 2.53 20.97
CA LEU A 74 -14.79 3.39 19.88
C LEU A 74 -15.14 2.58 18.62
N PRO A 75 -16.14 2.99 17.82
CA PRO A 75 -16.35 2.43 16.50
C PRO A 75 -15.16 2.77 15.59
N ILE A 76 -14.41 1.75 15.20
CA ILE A 76 -13.37 1.86 14.16
C ILE A 76 -14.03 2.07 12.80
N VAL A 77 -13.83 3.25 12.20
CA VAL A 77 -14.13 3.48 10.77
C VAL A 77 -12.88 3.05 9.98
N PRO A 78 -12.94 1.96 9.20
CA PRO A 78 -11.79 1.53 8.42
C PRO A 78 -11.62 2.45 7.20
N GLY A 79 -10.58 3.28 7.21
CA GLY A 79 -10.14 4.05 6.05
C GLY A 79 -10.69 5.46 6.00
N GLY A 80 -10.04 6.37 6.73
CA GLY A 80 -9.97 7.77 6.34
C GLY A 80 -8.64 7.98 5.63
N ASP A 81 -8.69 8.33 4.36
CA ASP A 81 -7.58 8.76 3.52
C ASP A 81 -6.73 9.82 4.24
N SER A 82 -5.55 9.41 4.70
CA SER A 82 -4.50 10.34 5.13
C SER A 82 -3.68 10.78 3.93
N ASP A 83 -4.34 11.34 2.90
CA ASP A 83 -3.65 12.27 1.99
C ASP A 83 -3.75 13.68 2.59
N ALA A 84 -3.09 13.86 3.73
CA ALA A 84 -2.68 15.19 4.16
C ALA A 84 -1.31 15.42 3.54
N THR A 85 -1.35 15.76 2.25
CA THR A 85 -0.29 16.49 1.55
C THR A 85 0.42 17.44 2.52
N GLY A 86 1.72 17.23 2.70
CA GLY A 86 2.59 18.18 3.37
C GLY A 86 2.60 19.49 2.57
N THR A 87 1.82 20.46 3.03
CA THR A 87 1.98 21.88 2.70
C THR A 87 1.93 22.66 4.01
N ASP A 88 3.10 22.97 4.57
CA ASP A 88 3.48 24.32 5.04
C ASP A 88 4.85 24.25 5.74
N GLY A 89 5.73 25.17 5.35
CA GLY A 89 7.12 25.32 5.79
C GLY A 89 7.94 26.09 4.77
#